data_AF-A0A938RC85-F1
#
_entry.id   AF-A0A938RC85-F1
#
_cell.length_a   1.000
_cell.length_b   1.000
_cell.length_c   1.000
_cell.angle_alpha   90.00
_cell.angle_beta   90.00
_cell.angle_gamma   90.00
#
_symmetry.space_group_name_H-M   'P 1'
#
loop_
_entity.id
_entity.type
_entity.pdbx_description
1 polymer ?
#
loop_
_entity_poly.entity_id
_entity_poly.type
_entity_poly.pdbx_seq_one_letter_code
_entity_poly.pdbx_strand_id
1 'polypeptide(L)'
;MIMIIDVHRHMVVHGTVQGDYIRGAQKSFSMMYRKVYNVEISDREFTEKVVRPLTDPNADNIIAEMDGAGVDKTVIFGVDYGLLFGESPIHIFDQNKLYANAAKRHEGRLIPFMAIDPRRKGAPQHCDQAYHEWGMKGFKLHAGVGYMPDDPVCYWVYEKAAEWKIPVMVHTGGAPSVALGGRIHGLRTLPQQPHAILRSTLFLHTAGM
;
A
#
# COMPACT_ATOMS: atom_id res chain seq x y z
N MET A 1 4.90 27.98 -11.16
CA MET A 1 5.80 26.97 -10.55
C MET A 1 5.29 25.59 -10.89
N ILE A 2 6.18 24.62 -11.05
CA ILE A 2 5.81 23.21 -11.29
C ILE A 2 5.38 22.61 -9.95
N MET A 3 4.29 21.85 -9.92
CA MET A 3 3.85 21.08 -8.75
C MET A 3 4.34 19.63 -8.88
N ILE A 4 5.00 19.11 -7.84
CA ILE A 4 5.53 17.75 -7.76
C ILE A 4 4.61 16.90 -6.87
N ILE A 5 4.10 15.80 -7.42
CA ILE A 5 3.23 14.86 -6.70
C ILE A 5 3.92 13.49 -6.65
N ASP A 6 4.21 13.00 -5.44
CA ASP A 6 4.56 11.61 -5.21
C ASP A 6 3.28 10.77 -5.15
N VAL A 7 3.16 9.79 -6.04
CA VAL A 7 1.94 8.99 -6.18
C VAL A 7 1.99 7.67 -5.39
N HIS A 8 3.13 7.27 -4.82
CA HIS A 8 3.26 5.97 -4.16
C HIS A 8 3.99 6.10 -2.81
N ARG A 9 3.21 6.31 -1.74
CA ARG A 9 3.73 6.30 -0.37
C ARG A 9 2.95 5.38 0.55
N HIS A 10 3.65 4.40 1.11
CA HIS A 10 3.13 3.63 2.23
C HIS A 10 3.28 4.43 3.53
N MET A 11 2.19 4.62 4.26
CA MET A 11 2.25 5.15 5.61
C MET A 11 2.46 3.99 6.58
N VAL A 12 3.55 4.04 7.34
CA VAL A 12 3.92 2.97 8.29
C VAL A 12 3.48 3.39 9.68
N VAL A 13 2.60 2.60 10.28
CA VAL A 13 2.07 2.84 11.63
C VAL A 13 2.12 1.53 12.40
N HIS A 14 2.40 1.62 13.70
CA HIS A 14 2.46 0.43 14.54
C HIS A 14 1.10 -0.29 14.53
N GLY A 15 1.11 -1.62 14.33
CA GLY A 15 -0.10 -2.43 14.33
C GLY A 15 -0.85 -2.50 13.00
N THR A 16 -0.38 -1.87 11.92
CA THR A 16 -1.04 -1.96 10.59
C THR A 16 -0.66 -3.21 9.79
N VAL A 17 0.32 -3.96 10.27
CA VAL A 17 0.78 -5.24 9.72
C VAL A 17 1.12 -6.20 10.85
N GLN A 18 1.25 -7.50 10.57
CA GLN A 18 1.51 -8.50 11.61
C GLN A 18 2.24 -9.77 11.16
N GLY A 19 2.64 -10.57 12.16
CA GLY A 19 2.91 -12.00 12.01
C GLY A 19 3.89 -12.36 10.89
N ASP A 20 3.42 -13.20 9.97
CA ASP A 20 4.21 -13.71 8.84
C ASP A 20 4.62 -12.62 7.85
N TYR A 21 3.79 -11.58 7.67
CA TYR A 21 4.17 -10.45 6.84
C TYR A 21 5.43 -9.78 7.37
N ILE A 22 5.48 -9.46 8.68
CA ILE A 22 6.63 -8.76 9.27
C ILE A 22 7.90 -9.59 9.09
N ARG A 23 7.82 -10.91 9.32
CA ARG A 23 8.96 -11.83 9.15
C ARG A 23 9.43 -11.90 7.70
N GLY A 24 8.51 -12.02 6.74
CA GLY A 24 8.83 -12.08 5.30
C GLY A 24 9.37 -10.75 4.77
N ALA A 25 8.73 -9.65 5.14
CA ALA A 25 9.13 -8.29 4.80
C ALA A 25 10.50 -7.93 5.36
N GLN A 26 10.78 -8.25 6.62
CA GLN A 26 12.07 -7.97 7.23
C GLN A 26 13.23 -8.62 6.46
N LYS A 27 13.12 -9.91 6.13
CA LYS A 27 14.15 -10.63 5.36
C LYS A 27 14.32 -10.07 3.95
N SER A 28 13.20 -9.81 3.27
CA SER A 28 13.19 -9.34 1.89
C SER A 28 13.78 -7.93 1.77
N PHE A 29 13.34 -7.02 2.65
CA PHE A 29 13.77 -5.62 2.64
C PHE A 29 15.18 -5.43 3.19
N SER A 30 15.60 -6.18 4.21
CA SER A 30 16.99 -6.12 4.67
C SER A 30 17.95 -6.63 3.58
N MET A 31 17.61 -7.71 2.87
CA MET A 31 18.38 -8.21 1.74
C MET A 31 18.47 -7.16 0.62
N MET A 32 17.35 -6.54 0.25
CA MET A 32 17.32 -5.49 -0.77
C MET A 32 18.15 -4.28 -0.35
N TYR A 33 18.04 -3.87 0.91
CA TYR A 33 18.79 -2.75 1.48
C TYR A 33 20.30 -3.00 1.43
N ARG A 34 20.78 -4.18 1.85
CA ARG A 34 22.19 -4.58 1.72
C ARG A 34 22.67 -4.48 0.28
N LYS A 35 21.87 -4.97 -0.68
CA LYS A 35 22.22 -4.98 -2.11
C LYS A 35 22.29 -3.57 -2.70
N VAL A 36 21.33 -2.71 -2.38
CA VAL A 36 21.25 -1.34 -2.94
C VAL A 36 22.33 -0.43 -2.36
N TYR A 37 22.53 -0.49 -1.04
CA TYR A 37 23.46 0.41 -0.35
C TYR A 37 24.87 -0.18 -0.16
N ASN A 38 25.07 -1.43 -0.54
CA ASN A 38 26.34 -2.16 -0.36
C ASN A 38 26.84 -2.11 1.10
N VAL A 39 25.95 -2.43 2.04
CA VAL A 39 26.22 -2.41 3.48
C VAL A 39 25.99 -3.78 4.09
N GLU A 40 26.71 -4.07 5.17
CA GLU A 40 26.39 -5.20 6.06
C GLU A 40 25.55 -4.69 7.23
N ILE A 41 24.30 -5.15 7.31
CA ILE A 41 23.38 -4.85 8.40
C ILE A 41 22.60 -6.11 8.74
N SER A 42 22.41 -6.45 10.02
CA SER A 42 21.58 -7.61 10.37
C SER A 42 20.09 -7.32 10.13
N ASP A 43 19.27 -8.38 10.01
CA ASP A 43 17.81 -8.21 9.87
C ASP A 43 17.22 -7.40 11.02
N ARG A 44 17.73 -7.64 12.24
CA ARG A 44 17.30 -6.93 13.45
C ARG A 44 17.66 -5.45 13.39
N GLU A 45 18.91 -5.14 13.05
CA GLU A 45 19.37 -3.76 12.95
C GLU A 45 18.65 -3.02 11.83
N PHE A 46 18.33 -3.67 10.71
CA PHE A 46 17.51 -3.07 9.67
C PHE A 46 16.14 -2.64 10.23
N THR A 47 15.47 -3.52 10.97
CA THR A 47 14.20 -3.16 11.62
C THR A 47 14.37 -2.01 12.61
N GLU A 48 15.39 -2.07 13.47
CA GLU A 48 15.60 -1.09 14.54
C GLU A 48 16.02 0.29 14.01
N LYS A 49 16.93 0.33 13.02
CA LYS A 49 17.57 1.57 12.53
C LYS A 49 16.91 2.14 11.28
N VAL A 50 16.20 1.32 10.49
CA VAL A 50 15.58 1.76 9.22
C VAL A 50 14.06 1.76 9.32
N VAL A 51 13.43 0.68 9.78
CA VAL A 51 11.96 0.58 9.76
C VAL A 51 11.30 1.33 10.90
N ARG A 52 11.78 1.15 12.15
CA ARG A 52 11.18 1.80 13.32
C ARG A 52 11.12 3.33 13.21
N PRO A 53 12.16 4.05 12.74
CA PRO A 53 12.09 5.49 12.56
C PRO A 53 11.05 5.96 11.53
N LEU A 54 10.60 5.09 10.61
CA LEU A 54 9.55 5.40 9.64
C LEU A 54 8.14 5.29 10.23
N THR A 55 7.99 4.76 11.45
CA THR A 55 6.70 4.57 12.09
C THR A 55 6.20 5.87 12.69
N ASP A 56 5.15 6.44 12.12
CA ASP A 56 4.56 7.69 12.59
C ASP A 56 3.05 7.71 12.29
N PRO A 57 2.17 7.67 13.31
CA PRO A 57 0.72 7.75 13.09
C PRO A 57 0.24 9.13 12.61
N ASN A 58 1.05 10.18 12.75
CA ASN A 58 0.69 11.54 12.38
C ASN A 58 1.22 11.97 11.01
N ALA A 59 2.05 11.12 10.35
CA ALA A 59 2.71 11.42 9.08
C ALA A 59 3.60 12.68 9.08
N ASP A 60 4.02 13.16 10.26
CA ASP A 60 4.92 14.31 10.38
C ASP A 60 6.29 13.98 9.74
N ASN A 61 6.74 12.73 9.83
CA ASN A 61 7.95 12.25 9.15
C ASN A 61 7.85 12.30 7.61
N ILE A 62 6.68 12.01 7.04
CA ILE A 62 6.43 12.10 5.59
C ILE A 62 6.49 13.56 5.16
N ILE A 63 5.90 14.48 5.93
CA ILE A 63 5.95 15.92 5.63
C ILE A 63 7.39 16.44 5.65
N ALA A 64 8.17 16.08 6.67
CA ALA A 64 9.58 16.49 6.75
C ALA A 64 10.40 15.98 5.55
N GLU A 65 10.15 14.75 5.09
CA GLU A 65 10.79 14.21 3.88
C GLU A 65 10.34 14.93 2.61
N MET A 66 9.04 15.22 2.49
CA MET A 66 8.48 15.99 1.36
C MET A 66 9.12 17.37 1.27
N ASP A 67 9.24 18.09 2.38
CA ASP A 67 9.85 19.42 2.43
C ASP A 67 11.34 19.37 2.04
N GLY A 68 12.07 18.37 2.53
CA GLY A 68 13.48 18.15 2.15
C GLY A 68 13.69 17.78 0.68
N ALA A 69 12.71 17.12 0.06
CA ALA A 69 12.76 16.68 -1.34
C ALA A 69 12.09 17.66 -2.33
N GLY A 70 11.43 18.71 -1.85
CA GLY A 70 10.65 19.63 -2.70
C GLY A 70 9.38 19.00 -3.28
N VAL A 71 8.74 18.06 -2.56
CA VAL A 71 7.48 17.42 -2.95
C VAL A 71 6.29 18.20 -2.38
N ASP A 72 5.40 18.65 -3.26
CA ASP A 72 4.24 19.43 -2.86
C ASP A 72 3.14 18.57 -2.26
N LYS A 73 2.87 17.40 -2.87
CA LYS A 73 1.81 16.48 -2.44
C LYS A 73 2.24 15.02 -2.52
N THR A 74 1.70 14.20 -1.62
CA THR A 74 1.95 12.76 -1.61
C THR A 74 0.66 11.95 -1.45
N VAL A 75 0.50 10.92 -2.27
CA VAL A 75 -0.58 9.94 -2.14
C VAL A 75 -0.18 8.90 -1.10
N ILE A 76 -0.97 8.79 -0.03
CA ILE A 76 -0.70 7.88 1.09
C ILE A 76 -1.73 6.75 1.18
N PHE A 77 -1.27 5.56 1.56
CA PHE A 77 -2.13 4.39 1.74
C PHE A 77 -1.46 3.29 2.57
N GLY A 78 -2.28 2.37 3.08
CA GLY A 78 -1.83 1.08 3.62
C GLY A 78 -1.88 -0.03 2.56
N VAL A 79 -1.85 -1.28 3.04
CA VAL A 79 -2.10 -2.47 2.21
C VAL A 79 -2.95 -3.45 3.01
N ASP A 80 -4.02 -3.96 2.40
CA ASP A 80 -4.87 -4.97 3.01
C ASP A 80 -4.22 -6.36 2.87
N TYR A 81 -3.49 -6.76 3.92
CA TYR A 81 -2.86 -8.07 4.02
C TYR A 81 -3.70 -9.09 4.80
N GLY A 82 -4.85 -8.67 5.34
CA GLY A 82 -5.59 -9.42 6.36
C GLY A 82 -6.05 -10.80 5.90
N LEU A 83 -6.52 -10.92 4.66
CA LEU A 83 -6.99 -12.20 4.12
C LEU A 83 -5.85 -13.18 3.79
N LEU A 84 -4.62 -12.68 3.56
CA LEU A 84 -3.47 -13.54 3.26
C LEU A 84 -2.69 -13.96 4.51
N PHE A 85 -2.44 -13.02 5.43
CA PHE A 85 -1.57 -13.24 6.60
C PHE A 85 -2.31 -13.21 7.94
N GLY A 86 -3.64 -13.09 7.91
CA GLY A 86 -4.47 -12.82 9.09
C GLY A 86 -4.60 -11.32 9.38
N GLU A 87 -5.67 -10.93 10.07
CA GLU A 87 -5.97 -9.54 10.42
C GLU A 87 -4.94 -8.90 11.34
N SER A 88 -4.39 -7.75 10.93
CA SER A 88 -3.48 -6.96 11.75
C SER A 88 -4.16 -6.39 13.01
N PRO A 89 -3.38 -6.04 14.06
CA PRO A 89 -3.91 -5.44 15.28
C PRO A 89 -4.85 -4.24 15.04
N ILE A 90 -4.53 -3.41 14.05
CA ILE A 90 -5.43 -2.38 13.53
C ILE A 90 -6.05 -2.93 12.26
N HIS A 91 -7.37 -3.14 12.27
CA HIS A 91 -8.10 -3.63 11.10
C HIS A 91 -8.01 -2.62 9.96
N ILE A 92 -7.97 -3.10 8.70
CA ILE A 92 -7.77 -2.24 7.52
C ILE A 92 -8.79 -1.09 7.41
N PHE A 93 -10.00 -1.28 7.92
CA PHE A 93 -11.00 -0.22 7.97
C PHE A 93 -10.57 0.94 8.86
N ASP A 94 -10.07 0.63 10.05
CA ASP A 94 -9.52 1.61 10.99
C ASP A 94 -8.23 2.23 10.47
N GLN A 95 -7.43 1.48 9.71
CA GLN A 95 -6.26 2.04 9.03
C GLN A 95 -6.64 3.12 8.02
N ASN A 96 -7.65 2.87 7.16
CA ASN A 96 -8.13 3.89 6.22
C ASN A 96 -8.62 5.15 6.96
N LYS A 97 -9.30 4.99 8.10
CA LYS A 97 -9.69 6.13 8.94
C LYS A 97 -8.48 6.88 9.49
N LEU A 98 -7.47 6.17 9.98
CA LEU A 98 -6.22 6.74 10.48
C LEU A 98 -5.52 7.56 9.39
N TYR A 99 -5.39 7.02 8.18
CA TYR A 99 -4.75 7.72 7.06
C TYR A 99 -5.55 8.95 6.61
N ALA A 100 -6.89 8.87 6.61
CA ALA A 100 -7.73 10.03 6.34
C ALA A 100 -7.56 11.13 7.40
N ASN A 101 -7.44 10.77 8.69
CA ASN A 101 -7.18 11.72 9.77
C ASN A 101 -5.79 12.36 9.64
N ALA A 102 -4.76 11.59 9.28
CA ALA A 102 -3.42 12.12 9.03
C ALA A 102 -3.42 13.09 7.83
N ALA A 103 -4.16 12.79 6.77
CA ALA A 103 -4.32 13.69 5.65
C ALA A 103 -5.09 14.98 5.99
N LYS A 104 -6.09 14.89 6.87
CA LYS A 104 -6.80 16.07 7.38
C LYS A 104 -5.89 16.96 8.23
N ARG A 105 -5.01 16.37 9.03
CA ARG A 105 -3.99 17.12 9.81
C ARG A 105 -3.06 17.92 8.89
N HIS A 106 -2.66 17.32 7.77
CA HIS A 106 -1.77 17.92 6.78
C HIS A 106 -2.53 18.31 5.50
N GLU A 107 -3.63 19.04 5.68
CA GLU A 107 -4.53 19.39 4.60
C GLU A 107 -3.79 20.06 3.44
N GLY A 108 -4.07 19.59 2.22
CA GLY A 108 -3.42 20.09 1.01
C GLY A 108 -2.05 19.48 0.72
N ARG A 109 -1.45 18.70 1.63
CA ARG A 109 -0.17 17.99 1.40
C ARG A 109 -0.35 16.50 1.15
N LEU A 110 -1.27 15.84 1.87
CA LEU A 110 -1.46 14.38 1.76
C LEU A 110 -2.79 14.03 1.08
N ILE A 111 -2.77 13.00 0.22
CA ILE A 111 -3.93 12.52 -0.54
C ILE A 111 -4.19 11.06 -0.13
N PRO A 112 -5.20 10.77 0.71
CA PRO A 112 -5.39 9.43 1.24
C PRO A 112 -6.17 8.54 0.25
N PHE A 113 -5.63 7.36 -0.04
CA PHE A 113 -6.28 6.32 -0.85
C PHE A 113 -6.81 5.18 0.03
N MET A 114 -7.99 4.68 -0.32
CA MET A 114 -8.65 3.55 0.33
C MET A 114 -7.92 2.25 -0.03
N ALA A 115 -7.11 1.74 0.90
CA ALA A 115 -6.52 0.42 0.76
C ALA A 115 -7.58 -0.63 1.09
N ILE A 116 -7.83 -1.55 0.15
CA ILE A 116 -8.87 -2.57 0.32
C ILE A 116 -8.56 -3.83 -0.50
N ASP A 117 -8.77 -5.00 0.10
CA ASP A 117 -8.92 -6.24 -0.66
C ASP A 117 -10.37 -6.35 -1.15
N PRO A 118 -10.61 -6.43 -2.47
CA PRO A 118 -11.96 -6.42 -3.03
C PRO A 118 -12.80 -7.65 -2.63
N ARG A 119 -12.16 -8.71 -2.09
CA ARG A 119 -12.82 -9.93 -1.61
C ARG A 119 -13.35 -9.79 -0.17
N ARG A 120 -12.99 -8.72 0.55
CA ARG A 120 -13.33 -8.53 1.97
C ARG A 120 -14.82 -8.27 2.16
N LYS A 121 -15.42 -8.94 3.15
CA LYS A 121 -16.80 -8.67 3.57
C LYS A 121 -16.92 -7.25 4.13
N GLY A 122 -17.95 -6.52 3.71
CA GLY A 122 -18.18 -5.12 4.13
C GLY A 122 -17.32 -4.08 3.39
N ALA A 123 -16.47 -4.50 2.45
CA ALA A 123 -15.63 -3.58 1.68
C ALA A 123 -16.40 -2.48 0.94
N PRO A 124 -17.53 -2.76 0.25
CA PRO A 124 -18.29 -1.71 -0.41
C PRO A 124 -18.79 -0.62 0.54
N GLN A 125 -19.40 -1.03 1.67
CA GLN A 125 -19.94 -0.11 2.68
C GLN A 125 -18.84 0.72 3.34
N HIS A 126 -17.70 0.10 3.64
CA HIS A 126 -16.53 0.81 4.16
C HIS A 126 -16.02 1.86 3.17
N CYS A 127 -15.90 1.52 1.89
CA CYS A 127 -15.44 2.46 0.88
C CYS A 127 -16.44 3.59 0.61
N ASP A 128 -17.75 3.33 0.67
CA ASP A 128 -18.78 4.38 0.67
C ASP A 128 -18.54 5.38 1.81
N GLN A 129 -18.37 4.88 3.03
CA GLN A 129 -18.11 5.73 4.19
C GLN A 129 -16.80 6.51 4.04
N ALA A 130 -15.72 5.84 3.66
CA ALA A 130 -14.40 6.43 3.52
C ALA A 130 -14.36 7.55 2.47
N TYR A 131 -15.10 7.37 1.37
CA TYR A 131 -15.24 8.39 0.34
C TYR A 131 -16.12 9.57 0.81
N HIS A 132 -17.36 9.30 1.24
CA HIS A 132 -18.34 10.34 1.52
C HIS A 132 -18.08 11.10 2.83
N GLU A 133 -17.62 10.43 3.88
CA GLU A 133 -17.45 11.04 5.20
C GLU A 133 -16.01 11.46 5.47
N TRP A 134 -15.02 10.72 4.96
CA TRP A 134 -13.60 10.96 5.30
C TRP A 134 -12.81 11.60 4.16
N GLY A 135 -13.44 11.77 2.99
CA GLY A 135 -12.86 12.49 1.86
C GLY A 135 -11.69 11.80 1.19
N MET A 136 -11.58 10.46 1.29
CA MET A 136 -10.54 9.71 0.60
C MET A 136 -10.68 9.82 -0.93
N LYS A 137 -9.55 9.83 -1.64
CA LYS A 137 -9.47 10.37 -3.02
C LYS A 137 -9.11 9.33 -4.09
N GLY A 138 -9.07 8.06 -3.74
CA GLY A 138 -8.74 6.99 -4.69
C GLY A 138 -8.74 5.63 -4.03
N PHE A 139 -8.63 4.57 -4.84
CA PHE A 139 -8.49 3.20 -4.35
C PHE A 139 -7.05 2.71 -4.47
N LYS A 140 -6.63 1.88 -3.51
CA LYS A 140 -5.37 1.15 -3.55
C LYS A 140 -5.64 -0.36 -3.49
N LEU A 141 -5.36 -1.05 -4.59
CA LEU A 141 -5.44 -2.50 -4.71
C LEU A 141 -4.04 -3.12 -4.69
N HIS A 142 -3.90 -4.30 -4.08
CA HIS A 142 -2.66 -5.07 -4.05
C HIS A 142 -2.96 -6.50 -4.49
N ALA A 143 -2.94 -6.74 -5.80
CA ALA A 143 -3.25 -8.02 -6.42
C ALA A 143 -2.32 -9.16 -5.94
N GLY A 144 -1.09 -8.82 -5.52
CA GLY A 144 -0.12 -9.76 -4.95
C GLY A 144 -0.58 -10.54 -3.72
N VAL A 145 -1.77 -10.25 -3.16
CA VAL A 145 -2.41 -11.02 -2.07
C VAL A 145 -3.35 -12.14 -2.55
N GLY A 146 -3.38 -12.44 -3.86
CA GLY A 146 -4.01 -13.65 -4.40
C GLY A 146 -5.26 -13.42 -5.25
N TYR A 147 -5.32 -12.30 -5.98
CA TYR A 147 -6.30 -12.06 -7.05
C TYR A 147 -5.59 -11.35 -8.21
N MET A 148 -6.19 -11.36 -9.41
CA MET A 148 -5.72 -10.58 -10.54
C MET A 148 -6.51 -9.27 -10.70
N PRO A 149 -5.91 -8.20 -11.24
CA PRO A 149 -6.62 -6.95 -11.47
C PRO A 149 -7.85 -7.08 -12.37
N ASP A 150 -7.87 -8.06 -13.27
CA ASP A 150 -8.99 -8.35 -14.18
C ASP A 150 -9.99 -9.38 -13.61
N ASP A 151 -9.80 -9.86 -12.38
CA ASP A 151 -10.77 -10.75 -11.74
C ASP A 151 -12.09 -10.01 -11.49
N PRO A 152 -13.27 -10.64 -11.72
CA PRO A 152 -14.58 -10.02 -11.50
C PRO A 152 -14.80 -9.47 -10.09
N VAL A 153 -14.08 -9.99 -9.10
CA VAL A 153 -14.16 -9.48 -7.72
C VAL A 153 -13.72 -8.02 -7.60
N CYS A 154 -12.89 -7.52 -8.52
CA CYS A 154 -12.45 -6.13 -8.54
C CYS A 154 -13.48 -5.17 -9.17
N TYR A 155 -14.48 -5.68 -9.89
CA TYR A 155 -15.34 -4.85 -10.74
C TYR A 155 -16.12 -3.80 -9.96
N TRP A 156 -16.62 -4.15 -8.77
CA TRP A 156 -17.33 -3.20 -7.92
C TRP A 156 -16.45 -2.00 -7.51
N VAL A 157 -15.13 -2.20 -7.38
CA VAL A 157 -14.18 -1.11 -7.10
C VAL A 157 -14.09 -0.19 -8.31
N TYR A 158 -14.00 -0.75 -9.52
CA TYR A 158 -13.91 0.01 -10.76
C TYR A 158 -15.19 0.79 -11.07
N GLU A 159 -16.35 0.17 -10.82
CA GLU A 159 -17.65 0.83 -10.95
C GLU A 159 -17.77 2.03 -10.01
N LYS A 160 -17.44 1.87 -8.72
CA LYS A 160 -17.43 2.99 -7.76
C LYS A 160 -16.40 4.05 -8.13
N ALA A 161 -15.20 3.66 -8.54
CA ALA A 161 -14.16 4.60 -8.96
C ALA A 161 -14.60 5.45 -10.17
N ALA A 162 -15.29 4.83 -11.14
CA ALA A 162 -15.86 5.51 -12.29
C ALA A 162 -17.00 6.46 -11.89
N GLU A 163 -17.92 6.00 -11.03
CA GLU A 163 -19.02 6.81 -10.49
C GLU A 163 -18.50 8.06 -9.77
N TRP A 164 -17.52 7.88 -8.89
CA TRP A 164 -16.93 8.95 -8.07
C TRP A 164 -15.87 9.77 -8.80
N LYS A 165 -15.48 9.35 -10.01
CA LYS A 165 -14.42 9.97 -10.82
C LYS A 165 -13.09 10.07 -10.05
N ILE A 166 -12.72 8.99 -9.36
CA ILE A 166 -11.47 8.89 -8.59
C ILE A 166 -10.55 7.80 -9.17
N PRO A 167 -9.23 7.94 -9.04
CA PRO A 167 -8.27 6.96 -9.55
C PRO A 167 -8.26 5.64 -8.77
N VAL A 168 -7.79 4.58 -9.44
CA VAL A 168 -7.44 3.30 -8.83
C VAL A 168 -5.96 3.01 -9.06
N MET A 169 -5.23 2.74 -7.98
CA MET A 169 -3.84 2.30 -8.04
C MET A 169 -3.71 0.81 -7.73
N VAL A 170 -3.30 0.04 -8.73
CA VAL A 170 -3.11 -1.41 -8.60
C VAL A 170 -1.63 -1.74 -8.49
N HIS A 171 -1.25 -2.45 -7.43
CA HIS A 171 0.09 -3.02 -7.30
C HIS A 171 0.02 -4.53 -7.58
N THR A 172 0.80 -4.99 -8.56
CA THR A 172 0.81 -6.38 -9.04
C THR A 172 2.05 -7.18 -8.63
N GLY A 173 3.02 -6.53 -7.96
CA GLY A 173 4.14 -7.24 -7.33
C GLY A 173 3.64 -8.18 -6.23
N GLY A 174 4.37 -9.27 -6.00
CA GLY A 174 4.04 -10.23 -4.94
C GLY A 174 4.20 -9.61 -3.55
N ALA A 175 3.44 -10.14 -2.58
CA ALA A 175 3.66 -9.79 -1.18
C ALA A 175 5.06 -10.28 -0.71
N PRO A 176 5.76 -9.53 0.17
CA PRO A 176 7.00 -9.99 0.76
C PRO A 176 6.77 -11.33 1.48
N SER A 177 7.33 -12.41 0.97
CA SER A 177 7.14 -13.75 1.52
C SER A 177 8.36 -14.21 2.31
N VAL A 178 8.11 -14.87 3.44
CA VAL A 178 9.03 -15.89 3.94
C VAL A 178 9.07 -16.99 2.88
N ALA A 179 10.27 -17.40 2.46
CA ALA A 179 10.48 -18.43 1.44
C ALA A 179 9.44 -19.56 1.58
N LEU A 180 8.71 -19.82 0.50
CA LEU A 180 7.69 -20.86 0.40
C LEU A 180 8.34 -22.25 0.59
N GLY A 181 8.53 -22.64 1.85
CA GLY A 181 8.89 -24.00 2.26
C GLY A 181 7.68 -24.91 2.46
N GLY A 182 6.46 -24.46 2.14
CA GLY A 182 5.24 -25.23 2.36
C GLY A 182 4.22 -24.97 1.25
N ARG A 183 3.71 -26.06 0.67
CA ARG A 183 2.67 -26.06 -0.38
C ARG A 183 1.42 -25.34 0.12
N ILE A 184 1.19 -24.12 -0.34
CA ILE A 184 -0.12 -23.48 -0.22
C ILE A 184 -0.96 -23.97 -1.40
N HIS A 185 -1.87 -24.92 -1.16
CA HIS A 185 -2.82 -25.39 -2.17
C HIS A 185 -3.73 -24.22 -2.58
N GLY A 186 -3.76 -23.90 -3.88
CA GLY A 186 -4.78 -23.04 -4.48
C GLY A 186 -4.35 -21.64 -4.91
N LEU A 187 -3.12 -21.19 -4.65
CA LEU A 187 -2.60 -19.99 -5.28
C LEU A 187 -2.12 -20.33 -6.70
N ARG A 188 -2.70 -19.69 -7.71
CA ARG A 188 -2.12 -19.65 -9.06
C ARG A 188 -0.74 -19.00 -8.92
N THR A 189 0.32 -19.80 -8.92
CA THR A 189 1.67 -19.27 -8.94
C THR A 189 1.86 -18.55 -10.27
N LEU A 190 2.02 -17.23 -10.23
CA LEU A 190 2.52 -16.51 -11.38
C LEU A 190 3.88 -17.12 -11.75
N PRO A 191 4.13 -17.48 -13.02
CA PRO A 191 5.48 -17.80 -13.44
C PRO A 191 6.36 -16.60 -13.10
N GLN A 192 7.37 -16.84 -12.26
CA GLN A 192 8.39 -15.86 -11.93
C GLN A 192 9.07 -15.45 -13.23
N GLN A 193 8.69 -14.30 -13.78
CA GLN A 193 9.36 -13.74 -14.95
C GLN A 193 10.73 -13.25 -14.50
N PRO A 194 11.85 -13.83 -14.99
CA PRO A 194 13.20 -13.62 -14.45
C PRO A 194 13.78 -12.21 -14.67
N HIS A 195 12.98 -11.25 -15.17
CA HIS A 195 13.44 -9.90 -15.54
C HIS A 195 12.58 -8.74 -15.01
N ALA A 196 11.66 -8.96 -14.07
CA ALA A 196 10.88 -7.87 -13.47
C ALA A 196 11.68 -7.10 -12.40
N ILE A 197 12.73 -6.40 -12.83
CA ILE A 197 13.34 -5.33 -12.04
C ILE A 197 12.40 -4.12 -12.11
N LEU A 198 11.91 -3.70 -10.94
CA LEU A 198 11.30 -2.41 -10.59
C LEU A 198 11.06 -1.42 -11.76
N ARG A 199 9.87 -1.46 -12.34
CA ARG A 199 9.16 -0.26 -12.81
C ARG A 199 7.67 -0.47 -12.58
N SER A 200 7.10 0.27 -11.65
CA SER A 200 5.66 0.39 -11.47
C SER A 200 5.06 1.06 -12.70
N THR A 201 4.63 0.27 -13.67
CA THR A 201 3.93 0.77 -14.85
C THR A 201 2.48 1.10 -14.47
N LEU A 202 2.17 2.39 -14.46
CA LEU A 202 0.82 2.94 -14.34
C LEU A 202 0.09 2.79 -15.69
N PHE A 203 -1.03 2.08 -15.73
CA PHE A 203 -1.99 2.21 -16.82
C PHE A 203 -2.92 3.39 -16.51
N LEU A 204 -2.66 4.55 -17.11
CA LEU A 204 -3.64 5.63 -17.21
C LEU A 204 -4.45 5.39 -18.49
N HIS A 205 -5.68 4.91 -18.36
CA HIS A 205 -6.64 5.00 -19.43
C HIS A 205 -7.31 6.37 -19.33
N THR A 206 -6.79 7.35 -20.09
CA THR A 206 -7.53 8.59 -20.34
C THR A 206 -8.60 8.26 -21.38
N ALA A 207 -9.85 8.12 -20.93
CA ALA A 207 -10.99 8.19 -21.82
C ALA A 207 -11.06 9.62 -22.36
N GLY A 208 -10.62 9.80 -23.61
CA GLY A 208 -10.79 11.04 -24.35
C GLY A 208 -12.26 11.25 -24.73
N MET A 209 -12.72 12.49 -24.53
CA MET A 209 -13.76 13.10 -25.38
C MET A 209 -13.16 13.45 -26.73
#